data_AF-A0A2V8ANA2-F1
#
_entry.id   AF-A0A2V8ANA2-F1
#
_cell.length_a   1.000
_cell.length_b   1.000
_cell.length_c   1.000
_cell.angle_alpha   90.00
_cell.angle_beta   90.00
_cell.angle_gamma   90.00
#
_symmetry.space_group_name_H-M   'P 1'
#
loop_
_entity.id
_entity.type
_entity.pdbx_description
1 polymer ?
#
loop_
_entity_poly.entity_id
_entity_poly.type
_entity_poly.pdbx_seq_one_letter_code
_entity_poly.pdbx_strand_id
1 'polypeptide(L)'
;MESATDKFLLGAVTFAADLEREKARQRVHDAMLRKARAGHATGGKTFGYDNCLITDDAGRRSHVERHINRGEAEIVRRIFSVCACGAGYTRIAKLLNAEHAPSPRPKCGRPATWAPSSVKEILDRRLYLGEVVWNRTEKRDSWGQKNQHDRPESDWIRTAAPQLRIVSDDEWQAAHGRISATRASITTLSRGQQHQAPRRSRDIESNYLLSGFARCAVCGGGLGVMGGSRTRARPHSYGCLSYHKRGTAVCGNGLKMPIDRVDDAVLRTLGGDVLRPAVILAVVDGVLAALEPRNLAQEIAQMRSEREAVEREMGNLVKAIAAGGPLETLVVELKARETRRGELVTAITGREAVDVGRFNRKAIEQAVRDQLNNWRTVLTRHVADARQLLREVLAGPLRFTPVERTYRFEGEASIGRLVAGTAGLPTCVVAVRGFEPRSRG
;
A
#
# COMPACT_ATOMS: atom_id res chain seq x y z
N MET A 1 4.34 -30.93 24.37
CA MET A 1 3.92 -31.67 23.16
C MET A 1 5.06 -32.61 22.78
N GLU A 2 5.04 -33.86 23.24
CA GLU A 2 6.20 -34.77 23.21
C GLU A 2 5.82 -36.20 22.79
N SER A 3 5.02 -36.38 21.74
CA SER A 3 4.75 -37.69 21.15
C SER A 3 4.83 -37.64 19.61
N ALA A 4 5.43 -38.66 18.99
CA ALA A 4 5.48 -38.81 17.53
C ALA A 4 4.07 -38.88 16.92
N THR A 5 3.12 -39.44 17.68
CA THR A 5 1.70 -39.53 17.32
C THR A 5 1.05 -38.15 17.25
N ASP A 6 1.39 -37.23 18.15
CA ASP A 6 0.86 -35.84 18.13
C ASP A 6 1.36 -35.07 16.90
N LYS A 7 2.64 -35.25 16.54
CA LYS A 7 3.22 -34.64 15.33
C LYS A 7 2.58 -35.19 14.06
N PHE A 8 2.30 -36.50 14.01
CA PHE A 8 1.59 -37.12 12.88
C PHE A 8 0.13 -36.64 12.79
N LEU A 9 -0.60 -36.60 13.91
CA LEU A 9 -1.97 -36.10 13.95
C LEU A 9 -2.06 -34.65 13.51
N LEU A 10 -1.13 -33.79 13.95
CA LEU A 10 -1.04 -32.41 13.49
C LEU A 10 -0.79 -32.35 11.96
N GLY A 11 0.14 -33.18 11.44
CA GLY A 11 0.39 -33.31 10.00
C GLY A 11 -0.86 -33.73 9.22
N ALA A 12 -1.60 -34.74 9.71
CA ALA A 12 -2.83 -35.22 9.10
C ALA A 12 -3.94 -34.15 9.10
N VAL A 13 -4.10 -33.41 10.20
CA VAL A 13 -5.05 -32.29 10.29
C VAL A 13 -4.68 -31.16 9.33
N THR A 14 -3.39 -30.80 9.22
CA THR A 14 -2.94 -29.79 8.26
C THR A 14 -3.18 -30.24 6.81
N PHE A 15 -2.90 -31.51 6.48
CA PHE A 15 -3.17 -32.07 5.17
C PHE A 15 -4.66 -32.08 4.83
N ALA A 16 -5.51 -32.49 5.77
CA ALA A 16 -6.96 -32.46 5.58
C ALA A 16 -7.46 -31.01 5.36
N ALA A 17 -6.92 -30.05 6.11
CA ALA A 17 -7.25 -28.63 5.94
C ALA A 17 -6.81 -28.10 4.55
N ASP A 18 -5.64 -28.50 4.05
CA ASP A 18 -5.17 -28.11 2.73
C ASP A 18 -5.97 -28.78 1.60
N LEU A 19 -6.36 -30.04 1.76
CA LEU A 19 -7.24 -30.74 0.83
C LEU A 19 -8.62 -30.06 0.74
N GLU A 20 -9.19 -29.67 1.88
CA GLU A 20 -10.47 -28.96 1.90
C GLU A 20 -10.36 -27.55 1.30
N ARG A 21 -9.24 -26.85 1.49
CA ARG A 21 -8.97 -25.58 0.81
C ARG A 21 -8.91 -25.75 -0.71
N GLU A 22 -8.27 -26.81 -1.19
CA GLU A 22 -8.17 -27.09 -2.62
C GLU A 22 -9.53 -27.42 -3.23
N LYS A 23 -10.31 -28.30 -2.59
CA LYS A 23 -11.69 -28.59 -3.02
C LYS A 23 -12.58 -27.35 -2.99
N ALA A 24 -12.44 -26.49 -1.98
CA ALA A 24 -13.17 -25.23 -1.92
C ALA A 24 -12.79 -24.30 -3.08
N ARG A 25 -11.49 -24.18 -3.40
CA ARG A 25 -10.99 -23.41 -4.54
C ARG A 25 -11.58 -23.92 -5.86
N GLN A 26 -11.56 -25.22 -6.08
CA GLN A 26 -12.11 -25.85 -7.28
C GLN A 26 -13.61 -25.61 -7.40
N ARG A 27 -14.39 -25.83 -6.34
CA ARG A 27 -15.84 -25.57 -6.33
C ARG A 27 -16.19 -24.12 -6.64
N VAL A 28 -15.42 -23.17 -6.10
CA VAL A 28 -15.58 -21.74 -6.40
C VAL A 28 -15.26 -21.46 -7.86
N HIS A 29 -14.17 -22.02 -8.39
CA HIS A 29 -13.79 -21.88 -9.78
C HIS A 29 -14.89 -22.42 -10.71
N ASP A 30 -15.40 -23.63 -10.47
CA ASP A 30 -16.45 -24.26 -11.28
C ASP A 30 -17.78 -23.50 -11.21
N ALA A 31 -18.12 -22.93 -10.06
CA ALA A 31 -19.28 -22.05 -9.93
C ALA A 31 -19.10 -20.75 -10.72
N MET A 32 -17.91 -20.15 -10.72
CA MET A 32 -17.60 -18.94 -11.50
C MET A 32 -17.55 -19.23 -13.00
N LEU A 33 -17.04 -20.39 -13.40
CA LEU A 33 -17.04 -20.89 -14.76
C LEU A 33 -18.47 -21.01 -15.31
N ARG A 34 -19.39 -21.63 -14.55
CA ARG A 34 -20.81 -21.72 -14.92
C ARG A 34 -21.45 -20.34 -15.07
N LYS A 35 -21.19 -19.42 -14.13
CA LYS A 35 -21.68 -18.03 -14.22
C LYS A 35 -21.12 -17.29 -15.43
N ALA A 36 -19.84 -17.47 -15.74
CA ALA A 36 -19.20 -16.85 -16.90
C ALA A 36 -19.84 -17.33 -18.22
N ARG A 37 -20.03 -18.65 -18.36
CA ARG A 37 -20.67 -19.25 -19.54
C ARG A 37 -22.13 -18.79 -19.71
N ALA A 38 -22.84 -18.58 -18.61
CA ALA A 38 -24.19 -18.02 -18.62
C ALA A 38 -24.25 -16.50 -18.84
N GLY A 39 -23.10 -15.81 -19.00
CA GLY A 39 -23.06 -14.35 -19.17
C GLY A 39 -23.33 -13.53 -17.89
N HIS A 40 -23.55 -14.19 -16.75
CA HIS A 40 -23.83 -13.55 -15.47
C HIS A 40 -22.62 -12.74 -14.94
N ALA A 41 -22.85 -11.87 -13.96
CA ALA A 41 -21.80 -11.11 -13.32
C ALA A 41 -20.89 -11.99 -12.45
N THR A 42 -19.62 -12.08 -12.82
CA THR A 42 -18.57 -12.86 -12.15
C THR A 42 -17.61 -12.02 -11.30
N GLY A 43 -17.85 -10.71 -11.17
CA GLY A 43 -16.98 -9.78 -10.47
C GLY A 43 -17.70 -8.54 -9.95
N GLY A 44 -16.92 -7.56 -9.47
CA GLY A 44 -17.45 -6.29 -8.95
C GLY A 44 -18.08 -5.39 -10.02
N LYS A 45 -18.71 -4.29 -9.58
CA LYS A 45 -19.32 -3.27 -10.46
C LYS A 45 -18.30 -2.79 -11.49
N THR A 46 -18.72 -2.74 -12.75
CA THR A 46 -17.95 -2.19 -13.87
C THR A 46 -18.55 -0.85 -14.24
N PHE A 47 -17.72 0.19 -14.40
CA PHE A 47 -18.20 1.51 -14.79
C PHE A 47 -18.91 1.44 -16.15
N GLY A 48 -20.05 2.11 -16.30
CA GLY A 48 -20.97 1.97 -17.43
C GLY A 48 -22.13 1.00 -17.17
N TYR A 49 -22.10 0.25 -16.07
CA TYR A 49 -23.10 -0.78 -15.76
C TYR A 49 -23.47 -0.82 -14.28
N ASP A 50 -24.74 -1.12 -14.01
CA ASP A 50 -25.22 -1.48 -12.67
C ASP A 50 -25.38 -3.00 -12.55
N ASN A 51 -25.11 -3.51 -11.34
CA ASN A 51 -25.27 -4.92 -11.02
C ASN A 51 -26.67 -5.13 -10.43
N CYS A 52 -27.55 -5.81 -11.16
CA CYS A 52 -28.92 -6.10 -10.76
C CYS A 52 -29.01 -7.52 -10.21
N LEU A 53 -29.47 -7.67 -8.95
CA LEU A 53 -29.71 -8.98 -8.35
C LEU A 53 -31.02 -9.54 -8.88
N ILE A 54 -30.96 -10.72 -9.50
CA ILE A 54 -32.13 -11.46 -9.97
C ILE A 54 -32.48 -12.51 -8.91
N THR A 55 -33.77 -12.59 -8.58
CA THR A 55 -34.33 -13.60 -7.68
C THR A 55 -35.02 -14.70 -8.49
N ASP A 56 -35.04 -15.93 -7.94
CA ASP A 56 -35.87 -17.01 -8.48
C ASP A 56 -37.36 -16.82 -8.12
N ASP A 57 -38.22 -17.70 -8.65
CA ASP A 57 -39.66 -17.66 -8.43
C ASP A 57 -40.06 -17.82 -6.94
N ALA A 58 -39.13 -18.32 -6.11
CA ALA A 58 -39.29 -18.45 -4.66
C ALA A 58 -38.72 -17.26 -3.88
N GLY A 59 -38.32 -16.18 -4.55
CA GLY A 59 -37.76 -14.97 -3.95
C GLY A 59 -36.31 -15.10 -3.45
N ARG A 60 -35.63 -16.21 -3.75
CA ARG A 60 -34.24 -16.46 -3.34
C ARG A 60 -33.27 -15.87 -4.36
N ARG A 61 -32.07 -15.50 -3.92
CA ARG A 61 -31.01 -14.94 -4.78
C ARG A 61 -30.56 -15.97 -5.82
N SER A 62 -30.81 -15.68 -7.09
CA SER A 62 -30.41 -16.55 -8.21
C SER A 62 -29.03 -16.15 -8.74
N HIS A 63 -28.94 -14.99 -9.40
CA HIS A 63 -27.71 -14.51 -10.00
C HIS A 63 -27.70 -12.98 -10.09
N VAL A 64 -26.63 -12.43 -10.66
CA VAL A 64 -26.49 -10.98 -10.85
C VAL A 64 -26.28 -10.72 -12.33
N GLU A 65 -27.09 -9.83 -12.89
CA GLU A 65 -26.97 -9.35 -14.26
C GLU A 65 -26.37 -7.96 -14.30
N ARG A 66 -25.88 -7.55 -15.48
CA ARG A 66 -25.36 -6.20 -15.72
C ARG A 66 -26.36 -5.46 -16.57
N HIS A 67 -26.81 -4.29 -16.11
CA HIS A 67 -27.65 -3.40 -16.91
C HIS A 67 -26.86 -2.15 -17.26
N ILE A 68 -27.02 -1.62 -18.47
CA ILE A 68 -26.34 -0.40 -18.90
C ILE A 68 -26.81 0.78 -18.04
N ASN A 69 -25.88 1.43 -17.36
CA ASN A 69 -26.14 2.70 -16.69
C ASN A 69 -25.99 3.82 -17.73
N ARG A 70 -27.09 4.46 -18.12
CA ARG A 70 -27.08 5.45 -19.22
C ARG A 70 -26.10 6.60 -18.99
N GLY A 71 -26.03 7.14 -17.77
CA GLY A 71 -25.14 8.25 -17.44
C GLY A 71 -23.66 7.87 -17.46
N GLU A 72 -23.31 6.72 -16.86
CA GLU A 72 -21.92 6.22 -16.91
C GLU A 72 -21.53 5.80 -18.35
N ALA A 73 -22.47 5.25 -19.13
CA ALA A 73 -22.27 4.82 -20.51
C ALA A 73 -21.99 6.00 -21.46
N GLU A 74 -22.63 7.14 -21.25
CA GLU A 74 -22.36 8.36 -22.01
C GLU A 74 -20.91 8.83 -21.82
N ILE A 75 -20.40 8.77 -20.58
CA ILE A 75 -19.00 9.10 -20.27
C ILE A 75 -18.06 8.12 -20.97
N VAL A 76 -18.39 6.82 -21.04
CA VAL A 76 -17.62 5.83 -21.79
C VAL A 76 -17.56 6.20 -23.27
N ARG A 77 -18.71 6.45 -23.93
CA ARG A 77 -18.72 6.87 -25.35
C ARG A 77 -17.91 8.14 -25.58
N ARG A 78 -18.04 9.11 -24.68
CA ARG A 78 -17.25 10.34 -24.72
C ARG A 78 -15.75 10.10 -24.62
N ILE A 79 -15.30 9.17 -23.77
CA ILE A 79 -13.89 8.77 -23.69
C ILE A 79 -13.40 8.21 -25.03
N PHE A 80 -14.18 7.35 -25.68
CA PHE A 80 -13.85 6.80 -27.00
C PHE A 80 -13.78 7.90 -28.06
N SER A 81 -14.80 8.76 -28.13
CA SER A 81 -14.86 9.90 -29.06
C SER A 81 -13.67 10.85 -28.90
N VAL A 82 -13.39 11.32 -27.68
CA VAL A 82 -12.29 12.24 -27.40
C VAL A 82 -10.92 11.59 -27.69
N CYS A 83 -10.79 10.28 -27.47
CA CYS A 83 -9.60 9.51 -27.86
C CYS A 83 -9.44 9.43 -29.39
N ALA A 84 -10.51 9.17 -30.12
CA ALA A 84 -10.51 9.14 -31.58
C ALA A 84 -10.09 10.50 -32.18
N CYS A 85 -10.49 11.61 -31.55
CA CYS A 85 -10.03 12.96 -31.90
C CYS A 85 -8.53 13.22 -31.59
N GLY A 86 -7.81 12.28 -30.98
CA GLY A 86 -6.36 12.36 -30.74
C GLY A 86 -5.96 12.79 -29.33
N ALA A 87 -6.88 12.90 -28.38
CA ALA A 87 -6.51 13.17 -27.00
C ALA A 87 -5.88 11.94 -26.33
N GLY A 88 -4.66 12.08 -25.81
CA GLY A 88 -4.03 11.02 -25.01
C GLY A 88 -4.68 10.83 -23.64
N TYR A 89 -4.43 9.68 -22.98
CA TYR A 89 -5.08 9.30 -21.72
C TYR A 89 -4.98 10.35 -20.60
N THR A 90 -3.86 11.08 -20.52
CA THR A 90 -3.69 12.14 -19.51
C THR A 90 -4.57 13.36 -19.80
N ARG A 91 -4.76 13.71 -21.08
CA ARG A 91 -5.63 14.82 -21.47
C ARG A 91 -7.09 14.49 -21.18
N ILE A 92 -7.52 13.27 -21.51
CA ILE A 92 -8.86 12.76 -21.21
C ILE A 92 -9.12 12.78 -19.70
N ALA A 93 -8.21 12.25 -18.88
CA ALA A 93 -8.39 12.24 -17.43
C ALA A 93 -8.51 13.66 -16.84
N LYS A 94 -7.70 14.61 -17.32
CA LYS A 94 -7.77 16.01 -16.89
C LYS A 94 -9.08 16.68 -17.29
N LEU A 95 -9.53 16.45 -18.52
CA LEU A 95 -10.79 16.97 -19.04
C LEU A 95 -11.96 16.53 -18.14
N LEU A 96 -12.09 15.21 -17.92
CA LEU A 96 -13.17 14.64 -17.13
C LEU A 96 -13.13 15.11 -15.66
N ASN A 97 -11.95 15.26 -15.08
CA ASN A 97 -11.83 15.78 -13.70
C ASN A 97 -12.17 17.27 -13.62
N ALA A 98 -11.80 18.08 -14.61
CA ALA A 98 -12.13 19.51 -14.63
C ALA A 98 -13.65 19.74 -14.70
N GLU A 99 -14.36 18.83 -15.35
CA GLU A 99 -15.82 18.85 -15.49
C GLU A 99 -16.54 18.12 -14.36
N HIS A 100 -15.80 17.58 -13.37
CA HIS A 100 -16.35 16.79 -12.28
C HIS A 100 -17.20 15.59 -12.75
N ALA A 101 -16.83 14.99 -13.88
CA ALA A 101 -17.54 13.85 -14.43
C ALA A 101 -17.46 12.65 -13.46
N PRO A 102 -18.57 11.89 -13.28
CA PRO A 102 -18.58 10.65 -12.51
C PRO A 102 -17.41 9.74 -12.91
N SER A 103 -16.72 9.19 -11.91
CA SER A 103 -15.55 8.33 -12.12
C SER A 103 -15.76 6.95 -11.50
N PRO A 104 -15.00 5.92 -11.94
CA PRO A 104 -15.09 4.59 -11.36
C PRO A 104 -14.84 4.61 -9.84
N ARG A 105 -15.49 3.69 -9.12
CA ARG A 105 -15.38 3.59 -7.66
C ARG A 105 -13.91 3.61 -7.21
N PRO A 106 -13.51 4.55 -6.33
CA PRO A 106 -12.14 4.59 -5.85
C PRO A 106 -11.84 3.38 -4.94
N LYS A 107 -10.58 2.95 -4.93
CA LYS A 107 -10.09 1.98 -3.95
C LYS A 107 -9.81 2.68 -2.62
N CYS A 108 -10.27 2.08 -1.52
CA CYS A 108 -9.98 2.37 -0.11
C CYS A 108 -9.57 3.83 0.19
N GLY A 109 -10.53 4.68 0.58
CA GLY A 109 -10.29 6.02 1.13
C GLY A 109 -9.69 7.05 0.15
N ARG A 110 -9.58 6.73 -1.15
CA ARG A 110 -9.09 7.66 -2.17
C ARG A 110 -10.24 8.48 -2.77
N PRO A 111 -9.99 9.72 -3.23
CA PRO A 111 -11.00 10.51 -3.92
C PRO A 111 -11.38 9.88 -5.26
N ALA A 112 -12.67 9.92 -5.59
CA ALA A 112 -13.23 9.46 -6.86
C ALA A 112 -12.80 10.43 -7.98
N THR A 113 -11.73 10.07 -8.70
CA THR A 113 -11.16 10.89 -9.79
C THR A 113 -10.69 10.02 -10.95
N TRP A 114 -10.72 10.57 -12.15
CA TRP A 114 -10.13 9.96 -13.34
C TRP A 114 -8.60 9.99 -13.26
N ALA A 115 -8.00 8.86 -13.59
CA ALA A 115 -6.56 8.72 -13.78
C ALA A 115 -6.28 8.17 -15.18
N PRO A 116 -5.09 8.43 -15.76
CA PRO A 116 -4.74 7.88 -17.07
C PRO A 116 -4.86 6.36 -17.15
N SER A 117 -4.58 5.66 -16.05
CA SER A 117 -4.78 4.21 -15.94
C SER A 117 -6.25 3.79 -16.01
N SER A 118 -7.15 4.58 -15.42
CA SER A 118 -8.60 4.32 -15.47
C SER A 118 -9.11 4.54 -16.89
N VAL A 119 -8.66 5.60 -17.57
CA VAL A 119 -9.01 5.86 -18.98
C VAL A 119 -8.52 4.72 -19.88
N LYS A 120 -7.27 4.25 -19.69
CA LYS A 120 -6.74 3.10 -20.41
C LYS A 120 -7.58 1.84 -20.18
N GLU A 121 -7.96 1.56 -18.93
CA GLU A 121 -8.81 0.41 -18.59
C GLU A 121 -10.19 0.49 -19.24
N ILE A 122 -10.77 1.69 -19.38
CA ILE A 122 -12.02 1.88 -20.13
C ILE A 122 -11.82 1.52 -21.61
N LEU A 123 -10.79 2.09 -22.25
CA LEU A 123 -10.53 1.89 -23.67
C LEU A 123 -10.19 0.43 -24.03
N ASP A 124 -9.52 -0.30 -23.14
CA ASP A 124 -9.13 -1.70 -23.40
C ASP A 124 -10.25 -2.72 -23.10
N ARG A 125 -11.39 -2.30 -22.53
CA ARG A 125 -12.38 -3.23 -21.98
C ARG A 125 -13.39 -3.68 -23.04
N ARG A 126 -13.20 -4.92 -23.50
CA ARG A 126 -14.05 -5.63 -24.48
C ARG A 126 -15.55 -5.68 -24.13
N LEU A 127 -15.91 -5.57 -22.85
CA LEU A 127 -17.33 -5.52 -22.44
C LEU A 127 -18.10 -4.39 -23.15
N TYR A 128 -17.44 -3.26 -23.43
CA TYR A 128 -18.08 -2.13 -24.11
C TYR A 128 -18.43 -2.43 -25.58
N LEU A 129 -17.81 -3.43 -26.20
CA LEU A 129 -18.18 -3.99 -27.51
C LEU A 129 -19.27 -5.07 -27.43
N GLY A 130 -19.73 -5.41 -26.21
CA GLY A 130 -20.65 -6.52 -25.99
C GLY A 130 -19.95 -7.88 -25.93
N GLU A 131 -18.70 -7.95 -25.48
CA GLU A 131 -17.97 -9.21 -25.29
C GLU A 131 -17.56 -9.38 -23.81
N VAL A 132 -18.12 -10.39 -23.14
CA VAL A 132 -17.74 -10.74 -21.77
C VAL A 132 -16.52 -11.65 -21.81
N VAL A 133 -15.41 -11.20 -21.24
CA VAL A 133 -14.17 -11.99 -21.15
C VAL A 133 -13.89 -12.34 -19.69
N TRP A 134 -13.84 -13.63 -19.38
CA TRP A 134 -13.51 -14.18 -18.05
C TRP A 134 -12.20 -14.98 -18.09
N ASN A 135 -11.61 -15.21 -16.91
CA ASN A 135 -10.35 -15.95 -16.71
C ASN A 135 -9.07 -15.30 -17.28
N ARG A 136 -9.02 -13.97 -17.42
CA ARG A 136 -7.85 -13.28 -17.99
C ARG A 136 -6.60 -13.30 -17.11
N THR A 137 -6.77 -13.34 -15.79
CA THR A 137 -5.66 -13.20 -14.84
C THR A 137 -5.83 -14.11 -13.64
N GLU A 138 -4.72 -14.62 -13.16
CA GLU A 138 -4.61 -15.37 -11.91
C GLU A 138 -3.96 -14.49 -10.85
N LYS A 139 -4.48 -14.49 -9.61
CA LYS A 139 -3.99 -13.62 -8.54
C LYS A 139 -2.98 -14.27 -7.60
N ARG A 140 -2.93 -15.60 -7.60
CA ARG A 140 -2.05 -16.38 -6.74
C ARG A 140 -1.38 -17.46 -7.57
N ASP A 141 -0.09 -17.64 -7.37
CA ASP A 141 0.61 -18.77 -7.98
C ASP A 141 0.27 -20.10 -7.29
N SER A 142 0.83 -21.19 -7.80
CA SER A 142 0.69 -22.54 -7.25
C SER A 142 1.15 -22.65 -5.80
N TRP A 143 2.02 -21.74 -5.34
CA TRP A 143 2.54 -21.65 -3.97
C TRP A 143 1.73 -20.71 -3.08
N GLY A 144 0.60 -20.18 -3.58
CA GLY A 144 -0.32 -19.33 -2.84
C GLY A 144 0.15 -17.89 -2.64
N GLN A 145 1.31 -17.49 -3.19
CA GLN A 145 1.81 -16.12 -3.12
C GLN A 145 0.99 -15.22 -4.04
N LYS A 146 0.74 -13.98 -3.61
CA LYS A 146 -0.08 -13.02 -4.35
C LYS A 146 0.70 -12.38 -5.50
N ASN A 147 0.92 -13.14 -6.56
CA ASN A 147 1.57 -12.70 -7.78
C ASN A 147 0.54 -12.73 -8.92
N GLN A 148 0.04 -11.56 -9.32
CA GLN A 148 -0.95 -11.50 -10.40
C GLN A 148 -0.26 -11.63 -11.77
N HIS A 149 -0.59 -12.66 -12.53
CA HIS A 149 -0.14 -12.84 -13.92
C HIS A 149 -1.30 -13.03 -14.88
N ASP A 150 -1.06 -12.72 -16.15
CA ASP A 150 -2.02 -12.92 -17.23
C ASP A 150 -2.04 -14.43 -17.58
N ARG A 151 -3.23 -14.98 -17.84
CA ARG A 151 -3.40 -16.37 -18.32
C ARG A 151 -3.30 -16.41 -19.85
N PRO A 152 -2.88 -17.53 -20.45
CA PRO A 152 -2.88 -17.67 -21.91
C PRO A 152 -4.30 -17.49 -22.46
N GLU A 153 -4.42 -16.96 -23.68
CA GLU A 153 -5.72 -16.66 -24.28
C GLU A 153 -6.59 -17.91 -24.50
N SER A 154 -5.98 -19.10 -24.60
CA SER A 154 -6.68 -20.39 -24.65
C SER A 154 -7.56 -20.65 -23.42
N ASP A 155 -7.20 -20.09 -22.27
CA ASP A 155 -7.92 -20.27 -21.02
C ASP A 155 -9.05 -19.25 -20.85
N TRP A 156 -9.12 -18.25 -21.76
CA TRP A 156 -10.08 -17.17 -21.67
C TRP A 156 -11.44 -17.65 -22.15
N ILE A 157 -12.47 -17.28 -21.40
CA ILE A 157 -13.85 -17.56 -21.78
C ILE A 157 -14.44 -16.28 -22.32
N ARG A 158 -14.79 -16.31 -23.60
CA ARG A 158 -15.38 -15.19 -24.33
C ARG A 158 -16.84 -15.53 -24.63
N THR A 159 -17.74 -14.65 -24.19
CA THR A 159 -19.19 -14.82 -24.39
C THR A 159 -19.74 -13.56 -25.04
N ALA A 160 -20.48 -13.72 -26.14
CA ALA A 160 -21.17 -12.61 -26.80
C ALA A 160 -22.32 -12.12 -25.90
N ALA A 161 -22.39 -10.81 -25.72
CA ALA A 161 -23.41 -10.10 -24.94
C ALA A 161 -23.75 -8.77 -25.64
N PRO A 162 -24.35 -8.81 -26.85
CA PRO A 162 -24.67 -7.60 -27.62
C PRO A 162 -25.57 -6.62 -26.86
N GLN A 163 -26.44 -7.12 -25.97
CA GLN A 163 -27.29 -6.31 -25.10
C GLN A 163 -26.52 -5.45 -24.08
N LEU A 164 -25.24 -5.76 -23.84
CA LEU A 164 -24.36 -4.98 -22.97
C LEU A 164 -23.49 -3.99 -23.75
N ARG A 165 -23.60 -3.91 -25.07
CA ARG A 165 -22.77 -3.03 -25.90
C ARG A 165 -23.04 -1.55 -25.57
N ILE A 166 -21.96 -0.80 -25.34
CA ILE A 166 -22.02 0.66 -25.14
C ILE A 166 -21.44 1.40 -26.36
N VAL A 167 -20.42 0.83 -27.00
CA VAL A 167 -19.63 1.45 -28.07
C VAL A 167 -19.79 0.62 -29.35
N SER A 168 -19.92 1.28 -30.50
CA SER A 168 -19.98 0.59 -31.79
C SER A 168 -18.60 0.06 -32.22
N ASP A 169 -18.59 -0.86 -33.18
CA ASP A 169 -17.35 -1.34 -33.78
C ASP A 169 -16.54 -0.18 -34.40
N ASP A 170 -17.20 0.78 -35.05
CA ASP A 170 -16.55 1.96 -35.66
C ASP A 170 -15.91 2.89 -34.62
N GLU A 171 -16.63 3.21 -33.53
CA GLU A 171 -16.10 4.03 -32.44
C GLU A 171 -14.88 3.38 -31.79
N TRP A 172 -14.92 2.04 -31.62
CA TRP A 172 -13.81 1.27 -31.11
C TRP A 172 -12.61 1.32 -32.04
N GLN A 173 -12.80 1.06 -33.34
CA GLN A 173 -11.73 1.09 -34.33
C GLN A 173 -11.12 2.48 -34.47
N ALA A 174 -11.93 3.55 -34.45
CA ALA A 174 -11.43 4.91 -34.51
C ALA A 174 -10.49 5.24 -33.33
N ALA A 175 -10.90 4.91 -32.10
CA ALA A 175 -10.08 5.15 -30.92
C ALA A 175 -8.79 4.31 -30.94
N HIS A 176 -8.90 3.01 -31.24
CA HIS A 176 -7.74 2.10 -31.27
C HIS A 176 -6.79 2.39 -32.43
N GLY A 177 -7.31 2.78 -33.59
CA GLY A 177 -6.50 3.26 -34.72
C GLY A 177 -5.65 4.47 -34.32
N ARG A 178 -6.23 5.42 -33.58
CA ARG A 178 -5.49 6.58 -33.04
C ARG A 178 -4.41 6.19 -32.03
N ILE A 179 -4.72 5.26 -31.13
CA ILE A 179 -3.77 4.72 -30.15
C ILE A 179 -2.59 4.03 -30.87
N SER A 180 -2.88 3.17 -31.84
CA SER A 180 -1.88 2.42 -32.61
C SER A 180 -1.00 3.33 -33.45
N ALA A 181 -1.58 4.32 -34.15
CA ALA A 181 -0.83 5.32 -34.91
C ALA A 181 0.11 6.14 -34.02
N THR A 182 -0.37 6.56 -32.84
CA THR A 182 0.45 7.28 -31.86
C THR A 182 1.61 6.39 -31.38
N ARG A 183 1.35 5.12 -31.05
CA ARG A 183 2.41 4.17 -30.64
C ARG A 183 3.44 3.97 -31.75
N ALA A 184 3.02 3.78 -32.98
CA ALA A 184 3.90 3.60 -34.14
C ALA A 184 4.84 4.81 -34.31
N SER A 185 4.30 6.04 -34.23
CA SER A 185 5.10 7.27 -34.34
C SER A 185 6.17 7.42 -33.24
N ILE A 186 5.89 6.93 -32.03
CA ILE A 186 6.86 6.96 -30.92
C ILE A 186 7.95 5.90 -31.11
N THR A 187 7.57 4.71 -31.60
CA THR A 187 8.54 3.63 -31.87
C THR A 187 9.49 3.96 -33.02
N THR A 188 9.04 4.70 -34.04
CA THR A 188 9.91 5.14 -35.15
C THR A 188 10.90 6.23 -34.72
N LEU A 189 10.53 7.08 -33.76
CA LEU A 189 11.43 8.09 -33.17
C LEU A 189 12.43 7.49 -32.17
N SER A 190 12.12 6.33 -31.59
CA SER A 190 12.92 5.66 -30.56
C SER A 190 13.71 4.48 -31.14
N ARG A 191 14.49 4.73 -32.20
CA ARG A 191 15.31 3.73 -32.90
C ARG A 191 16.58 3.36 -32.09
N GLY A 192 16.40 2.91 -30.85
CA GLY A 192 17.53 2.58 -29.98
C GLY A 192 17.26 1.77 -28.71
N GLN A 193 16.04 1.70 -28.17
CA GLN A 193 15.80 0.90 -26.95
C GLN A 193 14.36 0.37 -26.87
N GLN A 194 14.10 -0.78 -27.49
CA GLN A 194 13.02 -1.67 -27.07
C GLN A 194 13.47 -2.38 -25.78
N HIS A 195 13.36 -1.71 -24.63
CA HIS A 195 13.29 -2.45 -23.38
C HIS A 195 11.84 -2.91 -23.20
N GLN A 196 11.57 -4.17 -23.58
CA GLN A 196 10.55 -4.96 -22.89
C GLN A 196 11.03 -5.12 -21.45
N ALA A 197 10.90 -4.07 -20.64
CA ALA A 197 11.18 -4.17 -19.23
C ALA A 197 10.11 -5.11 -18.66
N PRO A 198 10.47 -6.20 -17.95
CA PRO A 198 9.52 -6.98 -17.20
C PRO A 198 8.72 -6.03 -16.30
N ARG A 199 7.48 -6.41 -15.94
CA ARG A 199 6.66 -5.64 -14.99
C ARG A 199 7.36 -5.60 -13.63
N ARG A 200 8.38 -4.75 -13.47
CA ARG A 200 9.10 -4.53 -12.22
C ARG A 200 8.07 -4.08 -11.20
N SER A 201 8.08 -4.68 -10.02
CA SER A 201 7.29 -4.22 -8.90
C SER A 201 7.69 -2.76 -8.65
N ARG A 202 6.80 -1.83 -9.03
CA ARG A 202 7.10 -0.39 -9.11
C ARG A 202 7.56 0.22 -7.77
N ASP A 203 7.38 -0.52 -6.69
CA ASP A 203 7.66 -0.09 -5.33
C ASP A 203 9.01 -0.62 -4.79
N ILE A 204 9.60 -1.68 -5.39
CA ILE A 204 10.83 -2.29 -4.87
C ILE A 204 12.08 -1.72 -5.57
N GLU A 205 12.05 -1.58 -6.90
CA GLU A 205 13.20 -1.12 -7.70
C GLU A 205 12.85 0.12 -8.53
N SER A 206 13.05 1.31 -7.97
CA SER A 206 12.96 2.57 -8.72
C SER A 206 14.34 3.17 -8.90
N ASN A 207 14.62 3.69 -10.11
CA ASN A 207 15.87 4.38 -10.43
C ASN A 207 16.02 5.75 -9.74
N TYR A 208 15.02 6.18 -8.97
CA TYR A 208 14.97 7.51 -8.36
C TYR A 208 14.81 7.38 -6.85
N LEU A 209 15.60 8.13 -6.09
CA LEU A 209 15.73 8.01 -4.64
C LEU A 209 14.35 8.07 -3.94
N LEU A 210 13.57 9.11 -4.22
CA LEU A 210 12.35 9.41 -3.47
C LEU A 210 11.07 8.80 -4.04
N SER A 211 11.15 8.01 -5.11
CA SER A 211 9.99 7.31 -5.67
C SER A 211 9.41 6.33 -4.65
N GLY A 212 8.14 6.52 -4.27
CA GLY A 212 7.45 5.72 -3.26
C GLY A 212 7.58 6.27 -1.83
N PHE A 213 8.60 7.08 -1.55
CA PHE A 213 8.81 7.72 -0.25
C PHE A 213 8.19 9.12 -0.17
N ALA A 214 8.19 9.87 -1.27
CA ALA A 214 7.69 11.25 -1.30
C ALA A 214 6.18 11.33 -1.60
N ARG A 215 5.47 12.11 -0.77
CA ARG A 215 4.02 12.40 -0.88
C ARG A 215 3.78 13.90 -0.87
N CYS A 216 2.77 14.34 -1.59
CA CYS A 216 2.35 15.73 -1.61
C CYS A 216 1.54 16.01 -0.34
N ALA A 217 1.91 17.03 0.43
CA ALA A 217 1.18 17.41 1.63
C ALA A 217 -0.24 17.94 1.33
N VAL A 218 -0.45 18.54 0.15
CA VAL A 218 -1.74 19.12 -0.26
C VAL A 218 -2.81 18.05 -0.54
N CYS A 219 -2.46 16.97 -1.26
CA CYS A 219 -3.45 15.97 -1.71
C CYS A 219 -3.16 14.53 -1.24
N GLY A 220 -2.05 14.28 -0.55
CA GLY A 220 -1.58 12.94 -0.18
C GLY A 220 -1.11 12.06 -1.36
N GLY A 221 -1.18 12.56 -2.61
CA GLY A 221 -0.69 11.85 -3.79
C GLY A 221 0.82 11.68 -3.80
N GLY A 222 1.35 10.67 -4.51
CA GLY A 222 2.80 10.50 -4.67
C GLY A 222 3.44 11.64 -5.44
N LEU A 223 4.65 12.06 -5.04
CA LEU A 223 5.54 12.80 -5.92
C LEU A 223 6.21 11.79 -6.85
N GLY A 224 6.21 12.09 -8.14
CA GLY A 224 6.83 11.24 -9.15
C GLY A 224 7.68 12.05 -10.08
N VAL A 225 8.58 11.37 -10.76
CA VAL A 225 9.48 11.99 -11.73
C VAL A 225 8.73 12.32 -13.01
N MET A 226 8.97 13.53 -13.51
CA MET A 226 8.38 14.08 -14.72
C MET A 226 9.44 14.85 -15.52
N GLY A 227 9.19 14.95 -16.83
CA GLY A 227 10.16 15.54 -17.74
C GLY A 227 11.38 14.63 -17.92
N GLY A 228 12.34 15.09 -18.73
CA GLY A 228 13.54 14.34 -19.09
C GLY A 228 13.65 14.02 -20.58
N SER A 229 14.47 14.77 -21.30
CA SER A 229 15.34 14.19 -22.33
C SER A 229 16.69 13.94 -21.63
N ARG A 230 17.54 13.05 -22.15
CA ARG A 230 18.92 12.87 -21.63
C ARG A 230 19.79 14.13 -21.80
N THR A 231 19.26 15.20 -22.41
CA THR A 231 19.93 16.48 -22.62
C THR A 231 19.73 17.44 -21.44
N ARG A 232 20.79 18.20 -21.10
CA ARG A 232 20.80 19.22 -20.02
C ARG A 232 19.68 20.27 -20.11
N ALA A 233 19.05 20.43 -21.27
CA ALA A 233 17.98 21.40 -21.49
C ALA A 233 16.65 21.04 -20.78
N ARG A 234 16.45 19.77 -20.40
CA ARG A 234 15.21 19.31 -19.73
C ARG A 234 15.50 18.31 -18.61
N PRO A 235 16.01 18.76 -17.45
CA PRO A 235 16.31 17.86 -16.34
C PRO A 235 15.05 17.18 -15.81
N HIS A 236 15.21 15.94 -15.35
CA HIS A 236 14.15 15.22 -14.64
C HIS A 236 13.80 15.98 -13.35
N SER A 237 12.52 16.05 -13.03
CA SER A 237 12.02 16.79 -11.87
C SER A 237 10.99 15.98 -11.11
N TYR A 238 10.98 16.09 -9.78
CA TYR A 238 9.87 15.65 -8.96
C TYR A 238 8.71 16.63 -9.02
N GLY A 239 7.49 16.11 -8.94
CA GLY A 239 6.31 16.90 -8.64
C GLY A 239 5.06 16.06 -8.47
N CYS A 240 3.96 16.71 -8.11
CA CYS A 240 2.73 16.02 -7.71
C CYS A 240 2.10 15.25 -8.88
N LEU A 241 2.04 13.91 -8.78
CA LEU A 241 1.43 13.09 -9.82
C LEU A 241 -0.07 13.38 -9.98
N SER A 242 -0.78 13.70 -8.89
CA SER A 242 -2.20 14.06 -8.94
C SER A 242 -2.42 15.31 -9.79
N TYR A 243 -1.69 16.40 -9.54
CA TYR A 243 -1.77 17.63 -10.36
C TYR A 243 -1.42 17.33 -11.83
N HIS A 244 -0.25 16.74 -12.08
CA HIS A 244 0.26 16.65 -13.44
C HIS A 244 -0.41 15.58 -14.30
N LYS A 245 -0.97 14.52 -13.69
CA LYS A 245 -1.65 13.42 -14.42
C LYS A 245 -3.17 13.49 -14.34
N ARG A 246 -3.74 14.17 -13.34
CA ARG A 246 -5.20 14.23 -13.12
C ARG A 246 -5.77 15.65 -13.17
N GLY A 247 -4.94 16.68 -13.07
CA GLY A 247 -5.34 18.07 -13.27
C GLY A 247 -5.48 18.87 -11.98
N THR A 248 -5.73 20.17 -12.14
CA THR A 248 -5.87 21.15 -11.06
C THR A 248 -7.08 20.87 -10.17
N ALA A 249 -8.15 20.30 -10.74
CA ALA A 249 -9.34 19.84 -10.00
C ALA A 249 -9.02 18.79 -8.93
N VAL A 250 -7.88 18.08 -9.02
CA VAL A 250 -7.49 17.06 -8.03
C VAL A 250 -6.46 17.58 -7.02
N CYS A 251 -5.60 18.50 -7.42
CA CYS A 251 -4.59 19.09 -6.56
C CYS A 251 -4.12 20.41 -7.19
N GLY A 252 -3.88 21.45 -6.38
CA GLY A 252 -3.31 22.73 -6.83
C GLY A 252 -1.77 22.76 -6.87
N ASN A 253 -1.07 21.73 -6.38
CA ASN A 253 0.38 21.70 -6.36
C ASN A 253 0.99 21.41 -7.75
N GLY A 254 1.23 22.46 -8.52
CA GLY A 254 1.91 22.41 -9.82
C GLY A 254 3.44 22.53 -9.77
N LEU A 255 4.03 22.61 -8.57
CA LEU A 255 5.47 22.83 -8.42
C LEU A 255 6.27 21.61 -8.88
N LYS A 256 7.25 21.86 -9.74
CA LYS A 256 8.27 20.89 -10.12
C LYS A 256 9.63 21.31 -9.58
N MET A 257 10.39 20.37 -9.06
CA MET A 257 11.73 20.62 -8.55
C MET A 257 12.72 19.61 -9.17
N PRO A 258 13.90 20.05 -9.66
CA PRO A 258 14.93 19.15 -10.16
C PRO A 258 15.27 18.05 -9.14
N ILE A 259 15.46 16.82 -9.63
CA ILE A 259 15.72 15.65 -8.77
C ILE A 259 16.89 15.92 -7.83
N ASP A 260 18.04 16.34 -8.37
CA ASP A 260 19.28 16.55 -7.61
C ASP A 260 19.06 17.50 -6.42
N ARG A 261 18.26 18.57 -6.60
CA ARG A 261 17.98 19.53 -5.52
C ARG A 261 17.16 18.91 -4.39
N VAL A 262 16.17 18.07 -4.72
CA VAL A 262 15.30 17.44 -3.71
C VAL A 262 16.06 16.32 -3.01
N ASP A 263 16.73 15.46 -3.79
CA ASP A 263 17.50 14.33 -3.28
C ASP A 263 18.60 14.83 -2.33
N ASP A 264 19.38 15.82 -2.74
CA ASP A 264 20.42 16.42 -1.90
C ASP A 264 19.86 17.02 -0.61
N ALA A 265 18.71 17.71 -0.68
CA ALA A 265 18.10 18.32 0.49
C ALA A 265 17.65 17.26 1.51
N VAL A 266 17.03 16.18 1.04
CA VAL A 266 16.62 15.05 1.89
C VAL A 266 17.84 14.34 2.48
N LEU A 267 18.83 14.01 1.65
CA LEU A 267 20.03 13.30 2.11
C LEU A 267 20.84 14.12 3.11
N ARG A 268 21.01 15.44 2.88
CA ARG A 268 21.68 16.32 3.84
C ARG A 268 20.93 16.42 5.17
N THR A 269 19.60 16.51 5.14
CA THR A 269 18.78 16.58 6.35
C THR A 269 18.84 15.26 7.13
N LEU A 270 18.75 14.12 6.45
CA LEU A 270 18.86 12.81 7.09
C LEU A 270 20.26 12.58 7.67
N GLY A 271 21.31 12.80 6.89
CA GLY A 271 22.69 12.61 7.35
C GLY A 271 23.14 13.64 8.39
N GLY A 272 22.59 14.85 8.33
CA GLY A 272 23.01 16.02 9.10
C GLY A 272 22.20 16.28 10.36
N ASP A 273 20.88 16.03 10.38
CA ASP A 273 20.02 16.34 11.52
C ASP A 273 19.54 15.08 12.26
N VAL A 274 19.15 14.04 11.51
CA VAL A 274 18.58 12.80 12.07
C VAL A 274 19.67 11.81 12.50
N LEU A 275 20.65 11.59 11.62
CA LEU A 275 21.75 10.62 11.83
C LEU A 275 22.98 11.26 12.49
N ARG A 276 22.76 12.24 13.39
CA ARG A 276 23.84 12.81 14.19
C ARG A 276 24.22 11.84 15.29
N PRO A 277 25.51 11.51 15.48
CA PRO A 277 25.95 10.66 16.57
C PRO A 277 25.41 11.13 17.94
N ALA A 278 25.43 12.43 18.21
CA ALA A 278 24.91 12.98 19.47
C ALA A 278 23.41 12.70 19.69
N VAL A 279 22.58 12.77 18.64
CA VAL A 279 21.14 12.52 18.75
C VAL A 279 20.88 11.04 19.01
N ILE A 280 21.56 10.16 18.27
CA ILE A 280 21.38 8.71 18.43
C ILE A 280 21.92 8.25 19.79
N LEU A 281 23.06 8.78 20.23
CA LEU A 281 23.61 8.47 21.55
C LEU A 281 22.70 8.96 22.68
N ALA A 282 22.03 10.11 22.54
CA ALA A 282 21.03 10.55 23.52
C ALA A 282 19.82 9.59 23.59
N VAL A 283 19.38 9.04 22.45
CA VAL A 283 18.33 8.01 22.42
C VAL A 283 18.81 6.72 23.08
N VAL A 284 20.04 6.29 22.80
CA VAL A 284 20.66 5.11 23.44
C VAL A 284 20.77 5.32 24.95
N ASP A 285 21.22 6.49 25.39
CA ASP A 285 21.33 6.82 26.82
C ASP A 285 19.96 6.79 27.50
N GLY A 286 18.92 7.31 26.85
CA GLY A 286 17.54 7.21 27.37
C GLY A 286 17.04 5.77 27.47
N VAL A 287 17.36 4.91 26.49
CA VAL A 287 17.02 3.48 26.53
C VAL A 287 17.80 2.78 27.64
N LEU A 288 19.11 3.00 27.76
CA LEU A 288 19.93 2.40 28.81
C LEU A 288 19.48 2.86 30.21
N ALA A 289 19.12 4.14 30.37
CA ALA A 289 18.55 4.66 31.61
C ALA A 289 17.21 3.99 31.96
N ALA A 290 16.31 3.81 30.99
CA ALA A 290 15.06 3.08 31.20
C ALA A 290 15.29 1.60 31.55
N LEU A 291 16.37 1.01 31.04
CA LEU A 291 16.79 -0.36 31.35
C LEU A 291 17.62 -0.46 32.63
N GLU A 292 17.90 0.63 33.34
CA GLU A 292 18.63 0.55 34.62
C GLU A 292 17.86 -0.36 35.60
N PRO A 293 18.56 -1.21 36.38
CA PRO A 293 17.91 -2.21 37.22
C PRO A 293 16.89 -1.62 38.20
N ARG A 294 17.14 -0.40 38.69
CA ARG A 294 16.22 0.32 39.58
C ARG A 294 14.92 0.72 38.88
N ASN A 295 15.01 1.29 37.68
CA ASN A 295 13.85 1.74 36.91
C ASN A 295 13.04 0.53 36.42
N LEU A 296 13.72 -0.51 35.94
CA LEU A 296 13.09 -1.77 35.52
C LEU A 296 12.35 -2.45 36.68
N ALA A 297 12.97 -2.51 37.86
CA ALA A 297 12.34 -3.07 39.06
C ALA A 297 11.10 -2.26 39.48
N GLN A 298 11.16 -0.92 39.39
CA GLN A 298 10.03 -0.05 39.70
C GLN A 298 8.87 -0.22 38.70
N GLU A 299 9.17 -0.28 37.40
CA GLU A 299 8.15 -0.55 36.37
C GLU A 299 7.49 -1.92 36.57
N ILE A 300 8.28 -2.96 36.80
CA ILE A 300 7.77 -4.33 37.05
C ILE A 300 6.88 -4.33 38.31
N ALA A 301 7.29 -3.65 39.38
CA ALA A 301 6.48 -3.53 40.59
C ALA A 301 5.13 -2.84 40.32
N GLN A 302 5.14 -1.75 39.54
CA GLN A 302 3.92 -1.04 39.16
C GLN A 302 2.98 -1.93 38.32
N MET A 303 3.51 -2.64 37.32
CA MET A 303 2.71 -3.55 36.49
C MET A 303 2.17 -4.74 37.28
N ARG A 304 2.92 -5.26 38.26
CA ARG A 304 2.44 -6.30 39.18
C ARG A 304 1.28 -5.80 40.04
N SER A 305 1.38 -4.59 40.57
CA SER A 305 0.29 -3.95 41.33
C SER A 305 -0.97 -3.75 40.48
N GLU A 306 -0.81 -3.31 39.22
CA GLU A 306 -1.92 -3.18 38.27
C GLU A 306 -2.55 -4.55 37.97
N ARG A 307 -1.73 -5.60 37.74
CA ARG A 307 -2.23 -6.97 37.54
C ARG A 307 -3.06 -7.43 38.72
N GLU A 308 -2.59 -7.21 39.95
CA GLU A 308 -3.32 -7.57 41.17
C GLU A 308 -4.63 -6.80 41.33
N ALA A 309 -4.68 -5.53 40.90
CA ALA A 309 -5.91 -4.75 40.86
C ALA A 309 -6.92 -5.35 39.85
N VAL A 310 -6.46 -5.66 38.64
CA VAL A 310 -7.28 -6.28 37.59
C VAL A 310 -7.81 -7.64 38.04
N GLU A 311 -6.98 -8.47 38.69
CA GLU A 311 -7.40 -9.78 39.22
C GLU A 311 -8.45 -9.64 40.33
N ARG A 312 -8.33 -8.62 41.21
CA ARG A 312 -9.37 -8.31 42.20
C ARG A 312 -10.69 -7.89 41.54
N GLU A 313 -10.63 -7.04 40.51
CA GLU A 313 -11.81 -6.64 39.74
C GLU A 313 -12.50 -7.82 39.05
N MET A 314 -11.72 -8.71 38.43
CA MET A 314 -12.24 -9.96 37.85
C MET A 314 -12.93 -10.80 38.92
N GLY A 315 -12.34 -10.95 40.11
CA GLY A 315 -12.97 -11.64 41.24
C GLY A 315 -14.29 -11.04 41.68
N ASN A 316 -14.41 -9.70 41.68
CA ASN A 316 -15.65 -9.00 42.01
C ASN A 316 -16.72 -9.19 40.93
N LEU A 317 -16.34 -9.16 39.64
CA LEU A 317 -17.27 -9.43 38.53
C LEU A 317 -17.79 -10.86 38.57
N VAL A 318 -16.95 -11.85 38.85
CA VAL A 318 -17.37 -13.25 39.01
C VAL A 318 -18.38 -13.40 40.15
N LYS A 319 -18.15 -12.74 41.29
CA LYS A 319 -19.11 -12.71 42.41
C LYS A 319 -20.45 -12.06 42.02
N ALA A 320 -20.42 -10.98 41.24
CA ALA A 320 -21.63 -10.31 40.76
C ALA A 320 -22.42 -11.17 39.76
N ILE A 321 -21.74 -11.94 38.91
CA ILE A 321 -22.37 -12.93 38.02
C ILE A 321 -23.03 -14.04 38.85
N ALA A 322 -22.35 -14.57 39.86
CA ALA A 322 -22.89 -15.58 40.76
C ALA A 322 -24.13 -15.10 41.55
N ALA A 323 -24.21 -13.80 41.82
CA ALA A 323 -25.35 -13.16 42.50
C ALA A 323 -26.52 -12.78 41.57
N GLY A 324 -26.46 -13.11 40.26
CA GLY A 324 -27.55 -12.89 39.32
C GLY A 324 -27.60 -11.52 38.64
N GLY A 325 -26.46 -10.82 38.54
CA GLY A 325 -26.36 -9.56 37.79
C GLY A 325 -26.59 -9.71 36.26
N PRO A 326 -26.69 -8.59 35.51
CA PRO A 326 -26.91 -8.61 34.07
C PRO A 326 -25.75 -9.28 33.32
N LEU A 327 -25.95 -10.54 32.92
CA LEU A 327 -24.92 -11.47 32.47
C LEU A 327 -24.13 -10.96 31.25
N GLU A 328 -24.81 -10.33 30.28
CA GLU A 328 -24.18 -9.90 29.03
C GLU A 328 -23.12 -8.81 29.22
N THR A 329 -23.44 -7.78 30.03
CA THR A 329 -22.51 -6.68 30.33
C THR A 329 -21.32 -7.18 31.16
N LEU A 330 -21.58 -8.04 32.14
CA LEU A 330 -20.54 -8.59 33.02
C LEU A 330 -19.56 -9.50 32.28
N VAL A 331 -20.02 -10.27 31.29
CA VAL A 331 -19.15 -11.13 30.45
C VAL A 331 -18.25 -10.29 29.54
N VAL A 332 -18.73 -9.17 28.99
CA VAL A 332 -17.91 -8.26 28.18
C VAL A 332 -16.81 -7.62 29.03
N GLU A 333 -17.17 -7.11 30.21
CA GLU A 333 -16.23 -6.47 31.15
C GLU A 333 -15.19 -7.45 31.71
N LEU A 334 -15.56 -8.73 31.89
CA LEU A 334 -14.65 -9.79 32.31
C LEU A 334 -13.63 -10.13 31.21
N LYS A 335 -14.06 -10.25 29.95
CA LYS A 335 -13.17 -10.50 28.81
C LYS A 335 -12.16 -9.38 28.58
N ALA A 336 -12.58 -8.12 28.76
CA ALA A 336 -11.69 -6.97 28.67
C ALA A 336 -10.57 -7.04 29.72
N ARG A 337 -10.92 -7.37 30.97
CA ARG A 337 -9.95 -7.53 32.08
C ARG A 337 -9.05 -8.76 31.92
N GLU A 338 -9.57 -9.86 31.42
CA GLU A 338 -8.78 -11.05 31.09
C GLU A 338 -7.73 -10.75 30.01
N THR A 339 -8.13 -10.00 28.98
CA THR A 339 -7.22 -9.50 27.94
C THR A 339 -6.13 -8.61 28.54
N ARG A 340 -6.52 -7.63 29.36
CA ARG A 340 -5.57 -6.72 30.03
C ARG A 340 -4.60 -7.46 30.94
N ARG A 341 -5.08 -8.44 31.72
CA ARG A 341 -4.22 -9.33 32.53
C ARG A 341 -3.22 -10.07 31.65
N GLY A 342 -3.66 -10.63 30.52
CA GLY A 342 -2.79 -11.30 29.55
C GLY A 342 -1.69 -10.40 28.98
N GLU A 343 -2.03 -9.16 28.65
CA GLU A 343 -1.06 -8.13 28.21
C GLU A 343 -0.04 -7.82 29.32
N LEU A 344 -0.51 -7.59 30.56
CA LEU A 344 0.34 -7.28 31.70
C LEU A 344 1.31 -8.43 32.04
N VAL A 345 0.81 -9.68 32.04
CA VAL A 345 1.67 -10.86 32.27
C VAL A 345 2.76 -10.96 31.22
N THR A 346 2.41 -10.79 29.94
CA THR A 346 3.38 -10.85 28.84
C THR A 346 4.41 -9.71 28.93
N ALA A 347 3.97 -8.50 29.30
CA ALA A 347 4.84 -7.33 29.48
C ALA A 347 5.81 -7.48 30.67
N ILE A 348 5.35 -8.10 31.77
CA ILE A 348 6.17 -8.42 32.95
C ILE A 348 7.22 -9.47 32.60
N THR A 349 6.81 -10.63 32.05
CA THR A 349 7.74 -11.70 31.66
C THR A 349 8.79 -11.21 30.67
N GLY A 350 8.38 -10.38 29.70
CA GLY A 350 9.30 -9.83 28.71
C GLY A 350 10.37 -8.91 29.30
N ARG A 351 10.03 -8.16 30.36
CA ARG A 351 10.96 -7.26 31.08
C ARG A 351 11.85 -7.98 32.08
N GLU A 352 11.34 -9.00 32.76
CA GLU A 352 12.12 -9.86 33.66
C GLU A 352 13.18 -10.68 32.92
N ALA A 353 12.93 -11.00 31.65
CA ALA A 353 13.89 -11.68 30.79
C ALA A 353 15.02 -10.78 30.26
N VAL A 354 14.99 -9.47 30.54
CA VAL A 354 16.04 -8.53 30.09
C VAL A 354 17.25 -8.62 31.02
N ASP A 355 18.34 -9.18 30.52
CA ASP A 355 19.63 -9.16 31.20
C ASP A 355 20.36 -7.84 30.95
N VAL A 356 20.18 -6.89 31.88
CA VAL A 356 20.77 -5.55 31.84
C VAL A 356 22.31 -5.59 31.86
N GLY A 357 22.91 -6.62 32.47
CA GLY A 357 24.37 -6.80 32.58
C GLY A 357 25.06 -7.10 31.25
N ARG A 358 24.30 -7.46 30.22
CA ARG A 358 24.80 -7.79 28.88
C ARG A 358 25.09 -6.56 28.01
N PHE A 359 24.59 -5.38 28.37
CA PHE A 359 24.70 -4.16 27.57
C PHE A 359 26.00 -3.40 27.87
N ASN A 360 27.01 -3.58 27.02
CA ASN A 360 28.22 -2.75 27.09
C ASN A 360 28.01 -1.42 26.36
N ARG A 361 27.83 -0.33 27.11
CA ARG A 361 27.63 1.03 26.57
C ARG A 361 28.69 1.43 25.55
N LYS A 362 29.97 1.15 25.81
CA LYS A 362 31.06 1.47 24.89
C LYS A 362 30.96 0.67 23.59
N ALA A 363 30.57 -0.60 23.67
CA ALA A 363 30.36 -1.43 22.49
C ALA A 363 29.15 -0.97 21.67
N ILE A 364 28.05 -0.57 22.32
CA ILE A 364 26.87 0.01 21.67
C ILE A 364 27.24 1.33 20.98
N GLU A 365 27.93 2.22 21.68
CA GLU A 365 28.37 3.50 21.13
C GLU A 365 29.28 3.31 19.90
N GLN A 366 30.25 2.39 19.98
CA GLN A 366 31.13 2.09 18.86
C GLN A 366 30.35 1.51 17.67
N ALA A 367 29.47 0.54 17.91
CA ALA A 367 28.64 -0.06 16.86
C ALA A 367 27.75 1.00 16.18
N VAL A 368 27.14 1.90 16.94
CA VAL A 368 26.35 3.02 16.41
C VAL A 368 27.22 3.95 15.55
N ARG A 369 28.42 4.30 16.00
CA ARG A 369 29.35 5.16 15.25
C ARG A 369 29.78 4.51 13.93
N ASP A 370 30.11 3.22 13.96
CA ASP A 370 30.52 2.46 12.77
C ASP A 370 29.37 2.35 11.76
N GLN A 371 28.16 2.06 12.24
CA GLN A 371 26.94 2.01 11.43
C GLN A 371 26.66 3.36 10.76
N LEU A 372 26.80 4.49 11.50
CA LEU A 372 26.61 5.83 10.96
C LEU A 372 27.65 6.22 9.90
N ASN A 373 28.91 5.82 10.10
CA ASN A 373 29.97 6.05 9.12
C ASN A 373 29.76 5.22 7.85
N ASN A 374 29.32 3.96 8.01
CA ASN A 374 28.93 3.12 6.88
C ASN A 374 27.80 3.79 6.08
N TRP A 375 26.76 4.30 6.73
CA TRP A 375 25.65 4.96 6.04
C TRP A 375 26.04 6.23 5.31
N ARG A 376 26.90 7.07 5.89
CA ARG A 376 27.43 8.25 5.20
C ARG A 376 28.18 7.87 3.92
N THR A 377 28.86 6.74 3.95
CA THR A 377 29.55 6.18 2.77
C THR A 377 28.56 5.63 1.75
N VAL A 378 27.54 4.90 2.20
CA VAL A 378 26.50 4.27 1.36
C VAL A 378 25.63 5.31 0.64
N LEU A 379 25.25 6.38 1.33
CA LEU A 379 24.42 7.46 0.77
C LEU A 379 25.04 8.16 -0.44
N THR A 380 26.35 8.01 -0.65
CA THR A 380 27.08 8.68 -1.73
C THR A 380 27.37 7.79 -2.94
N ARG A 381 27.15 6.47 -2.87
CA ARG A 381 27.60 5.51 -3.90
C ARG A 381 26.51 5.04 -4.87
N HIS A 382 25.37 4.54 -4.39
CA HIS A 382 24.32 3.98 -5.24
C HIS A 382 22.90 4.29 -4.75
N VAL A 383 21.99 4.62 -5.69
CA VAL A 383 20.57 4.93 -5.39
C VAL A 383 19.84 3.75 -4.75
N ALA A 384 20.18 2.52 -5.11
CA ALA A 384 19.56 1.32 -4.53
C ALA A 384 19.84 1.22 -3.02
N ASP A 385 21.09 1.45 -2.62
CA ASP A 385 21.50 1.35 -1.22
C ASP A 385 20.94 2.52 -0.39
N ALA A 386 20.94 3.74 -0.96
CA ALA A 386 20.30 4.89 -0.32
C ALA A 386 18.78 4.67 -0.11
N ARG A 387 18.11 4.02 -1.07
CA ARG A 387 16.69 3.65 -0.92
C ARG A 387 16.48 2.57 0.13
N GLN A 388 17.40 1.62 0.30
CA GLN A 388 17.33 0.64 1.37
C GLN A 388 17.41 1.32 2.73
N LEU A 389 18.36 2.25 2.91
CA LEU A 389 18.46 3.05 4.12
C LEU A 389 17.17 3.84 4.42
N LEU A 390 16.55 4.45 3.40
CA LEU A 390 15.28 5.16 3.59
C LEU A 390 14.16 4.25 4.12
N ARG A 391 14.14 2.95 3.78
CA ARG A 391 13.14 1.99 4.31
C ARG A 391 13.36 1.66 5.79
N GLU A 392 14.61 1.63 6.21
CA GLU A 392 15.01 1.32 7.58
C GLU A 392 14.80 2.53 8.49
N VAL A 393 15.18 3.72 8.01
CA VAL A 393 15.12 4.96 8.78
C VAL A 393 13.71 5.54 8.84
N LEU A 394 12.93 5.53 7.75
CA LEU A 394 11.63 6.23 7.73
C LEU A 394 10.52 5.35 8.33
N ALA A 395 9.75 5.92 9.27
CA ALA A 395 8.53 5.31 9.81
C ALA A 395 7.34 5.43 8.85
N GLY A 396 7.40 6.40 7.93
CA GLY A 396 6.35 6.68 6.95
C GLY A 396 6.85 7.53 5.78
N PRO A 397 5.96 7.96 4.88
CA PRO A 397 6.36 8.77 3.74
C PRO A 397 6.77 10.19 4.16
N LEU A 398 7.73 10.76 3.43
CA LEU A 398 8.06 12.19 3.50
C LEU A 398 6.96 13.02 2.84
N ARG A 399 6.44 14.02 3.54
CA ARG A 399 5.42 14.94 3.04
C ARG A 399 6.07 16.22 2.55
N PHE A 400 5.78 16.59 1.30
CA PHE A 400 6.32 17.77 0.63
C PHE A 400 5.22 18.82 0.47
N THR A 401 5.39 19.96 1.14
CA THR A 401 4.52 21.13 1.10
C THR A 401 5.14 22.18 0.18
N PRO A 402 4.46 22.60 -0.90
CA PRO A 402 4.96 23.67 -1.74
C PRO A 402 4.91 24.99 -0.97
N VAL A 403 6.05 25.68 -0.87
CA VAL A 403 6.17 27.02 -0.27
C VAL A 403 6.84 27.89 -1.32
N GLU A 404 6.09 28.84 -1.88
CA GLU A 404 6.52 29.67 -3.01
C GLU A 404 7.05 28.84 -4.20
N ARG A 405 8.36 28.89 -4.45
CA ARG A 405 9.06 28.18 -5.53
C ARG A 405 9.88 26.99 -5.04
N THR A 406 9.75 26.61 -3.76
CA THR A 406 10.47 25.49 -3.17
C THR A 406 9.54 24.51 -2.45
N TYR A 407 10.08 23.39 -2.01
CA TYR A 407 9.39 22.45 -1.13
C TYR A 407 9.96 22.54 0.28
N ARG A 408 9.08 22.67 1.27
CA ARG A 408 9.34 22.23 2.64
C ARG A 408 8.97 20.75 2.73
N PHE A 409 9.77 19.94 3.39
CA PHE A 409 9.40 18.56 3.64
C PHE A 409 9.53 18.19 5.11
N GLU A 410 8.71 17.23 5.52
CA GLU A 410 8.63 16.69 6.87
C GLU A 410 8.45 15.17 6.81
N GLY A 411 8.86 14.47 7.85
CA GLY A 411 8.71 13.03 7.96
C GLY A 411 9.11 12.51 9.33
N GLU A 412 8.69 11.29 9.63
CA GLU A 412 9.00 10.62 10.88
C GLU A 412 10.08 9.56 10.66
N ALA A 413 11.11 9.59 11.49
CA ALA A 413 12.20 8.62 11.47
C ALA A 413 12.05 7.63 12.64
N SER A 414 12.23 6.34 12.36
CA SER A 414 12.28 5.26 13.34
C SER A 414 13.73 4.92 13.67
N ILE A 415 14.31 5.65 14.63
CA ILE A 415 15.68 5.40 15.10
C ILE A 415 15.75 4.06 15.85
N GLY A 416 14.66 3.61 16.48
CA GLY A 416 14.62 2.32 17.16
C GLY A 416 14.97 1.13 16.26
N ARG A 417 14.55 1.14 14.98
CA ARG A 417 14.88 0.08 14.01
C ARG A 417 16.35 0.07 13.60
N LEU A 418 17.01 1.22 13.69
CA LEU A 418 18.40 1.42 13.31
C LEU A 418 19.37 0.81 14.32
N VAL A 419 18.94 0.72 15.58
CA VAL A 419 19.74 0.25 16.72
C VAL A 419 19.22 -1.11 17.25
N ALA A 420 18.08 -1.57 16.75
CA ALA A 420 17.55 -2.90 17.07
C ALA A 420 18.52 -3.98 16.57
N GLY A 421 19.00 -4.82 17.50
CA GLY A 421 19.95 -5.89 17.19
C GLY A 421 21.43 -5.50 17.21
N THR A 422 21.77 -4.21 17.24
CA THR A 422 23.16 -3.79 17.54
C THR A 422 23.47 -4.01 19.02
N ALA A 423 24.53 -4.79 19.29
CA ALA A 423 25.00 -5.10 20.65
C ALA A 423 23.90 -5.60 21.61
N GLY A 424 22.94 -6.37 21.08
CA GLY A 424 21.91 -7.07 21.88
C GLY A 424 20.68 -6.25 22.27
N LEU A 425 20.57 -4.99 21.85
CA LEU A 425 19.45 -4.11 22.24
C LEU A 425 18.09 -4.67 21.74
N PRO A 426 17.07 -4.78 22.62
CA PRO A 426 15.73 -5.19 22.22
C PRO A 426 15.11 -4.17 21.26
N THR A 427 14.17 -4.62 20.42
CA THR A 427 13.48 -3.75 19.46
C THR A 427 12.55 -2.78 20.19
N CYS A 428 13.06 -1.63 20.60
CA CYS A 428 12.25 -0.54 21.16
C CYS A 428 11.92 0.49 20.08
N VAL A 429 10.64 0.61 19.73
CA VAL A 429 10.16 1.63 18.78
C VAL A 429 10.10 2.98 19.50
N VAL A 430 11.16 3.78 19.38
CA VAL A 430 11.13 5.19 19.79
C VAL A 430 10.64 6.02 18.60
N ALA A 431 9.42 6.56 18.71
CA ALA A 431 8.85 7.51 17.78
C ALA A 431 9.39 8.92 18.09
N VAL A 432 10.30 9.43 17.26
CA VAL A 432 10.76 10.82 17.37
C VAL A 432 9.85 11.67 16.50
N ARG A 433 8.94 12.42 17.14
CA ARG A 433 8.04 13.35 16.45
C ARG A 433 8.80 14.55 15.90
N GLY A 434 8.72 14.73 14.58
CA GLY A 434 8.82 16.02 13.88
C GLY A 434 10.18 16.72 13.93
N PHE A 435 10.95 16.65 12.83
CA PHE A 435 12.05 17.58 12.58
C PHE A 435 11.57 18.66 11.62
N GLU A 436 11.37 19.86 12.12
CA GLU A 436 11.16 21.06 11.32
C GLU A 436 12.53 21.60 10.89
N PRO A 437 12.84 21.70 9.59
CA PRO A 437 14.11 22.28 9.17
C PRO A 437 14.13 23.74 9.61
N ARG A 438 15.16 24.13 10.36
CA ARG A 438 15.37 25.52 10.78
C ARG A 438 15.31 26.43 9.55
N SER A 439 14.31 27.30 9.50
CA SER A 439 14.29 28.42 8.57
C SER A 439 15.52 29.28 8.88
N ARG A 440 16.51 29.30 7.98
CA ARG A 440 17.52 30.34 8.01
C ARG A 440 16.81 31.66 7.69
N GLY A 441 16.91 32.61 8.61
CA GLY A 441 16.66 34.02 8.32
C GLY A 441 17.67 34.59 7.34
#